data_AF-A0A075HYT3-F1
#
_entry.id   AF-A0A075HYT3-F1
#
_cell.length_a   1.000
_cell.length_b   1.000
_cell.length_c   1.000
_cell.angle_alpha   90.00
_cell.angle_beta   90.00
_cell.angle_gamma   90.00
#
_symmetry.space_group_name_H-M   'P 1'
#
loop_
_entity.id
_entity.type
_entity.pdbx_description
1 polymer ?
#
loop_
_entity_poly.entity_id
_entity_poly.type
_entity_poly.pdbx_seq_one_letter_code
_entity_poly.pdbx_strand_id
1 'polypeptide(L)'
;SARAASSLGFSKSASTDTIRETLRTQFDSEQAPALHRSSFESAGSGVIEDWHATVVVLSEAIQAVVSRAVSKRSDLLLEGVHLIPGSGILEGWRESGGVASGVLLHVGDEGTHRQFIRMREKHNDRGLGHYLGNLDRIRAIQEEMLEKADESGWLVLDASIGDPVGQIGDSFE
;
A
#
# COMPACT_ATOMS: atom_id res chain seq x y z
N SER A 1 -1.68 -9.96 1.99
CA SER A 1 -2.88 -9.53 2.74
C SER A 1 -3.72 -10.69 3.26
N ALA A 2 -4.12 -11.68 2.45
CA ALA A 2 -4.99 -12.79 2.91
C ALA A 2 -4.49 -13.55 4.16
N ARG A 3 -3.19 -13.91 4.20
CA ARG A 3 -2.58 -14.53 5.40
C ARG A 3 -2.68 -13.64 6.64
N ALA A 4 -2.36 -12.35 6.50
CA ALA A 4 -2.43 -11.39 7.60
C ALA A 4 -3.87 -11.20 8.10
N ALA A 5 -4.84 -11.03 7.19
CA ALA A 5 -6.25 -10.92 7.54
C ALA A 5 -6.74 -12.14 8.33
N SER A 6 -6.43 -13.34 7.84
CA SER A 6 -6.81 -14.59 8.50
C SER A 6 -6.13 -14.79 9.85
N SER A 7 -4.83 -14.46 9.97
CA SER A 7 -4.05 -14.73 11.19
C SER A 7 -4.37 -13.73 12.30
N LEU A 8 -4.69 -12.48 11.92
CA LEU A 8 -5.02 -11.39 12.84
C LEU A 8 -6.52 -11.25 13.09
N GLY A 9 -7.34 -12.15 12.53
CA GLY A 9 -8.79 -12.18 12.77
C GLY A 9 -9.59 -11.05 12.11
N PHE A 10 -9.05 -10.37 11.10
CA PHE A 10 -9.79 -9.29 10.41
C PHE A 10 -10.97 -9.84 9.62
N SER A 11 -12.17 -9.38 9.97
CA SER A 11 -13.41 -9.75 9.27
C SER A 11 -13.50 -9.20 7.84
N LYS A 12 -12.72 -8.16 7.51
CA LYS A 12 -12.68 -7.54 6.18
C LYS A 12 -11.26 -7.14 5.81
N SER A 13 -10.97 -7.25 4.51
CA SER A 13 -9.77 -6.69 3.90
C SER A 13 -10.12 -5.94 2.63
N ALA A 14 -9.45 -4.81 2.39
CA ALA A 14 -9.56 -4.04 1.17
C ALA A 14 -8.17 -3.77 0.58
N SER A 15 -8.00 -4.04 -0.72
CA SER A 15 -6.78 -3.70 -1.45
C SER A 15 -6.99 -2.41 -2.24
N THR A 16 -6.06 -1.45 -2.09
CA THR A 16 -6.07 -0.23 -2.90
C THR A 16 -5.97 -0.51 -4.40
N ASP A 17 -5.35 -1.64 -4.79
CA ASP A 17 -5.26 -2.08 -6.18
C ASP A 17 -6.62 -2.49 -6.74
N THR A 18 -7.42 -3.22 -5.95
CA THR A 18 -8.81 -3.58 -6.31
C THR A 18 -9.72 -2.35 -6.40
N ILE A 19 -9.54 -1.38 -5.50
CA ILE A 19 -10.25 -0.10 -5.56
C ILE A 19 -9.89 0.63 -6.86
N ARG A 20 -8.59 0.70 -7.19
CA ARG A 20 -8.10 1.30 -8.44
C ARG A 20 -8.70 0.62 -9.66
N GLU A 21 -8.69 -0.70 -9.73
CA GLU A 21 -9.26 -1.46 -10.85
C GLU A 21 -10.75 -1.17 -11.04
N THR A 22 -11.49 -1.01 -9.95
CA THR A 22 -12.92 -0.63 -10.01
C THR A 22 -13.09 0.79 -10.58
N LEU A 23 -12.29 1.76 -10.13
CA LEU A 23 -12.38 3.14 -10.65
C LEU A 23 -11.91 3.26 -12.10
N ARG A 24 -10.95 2.44 -12.53
CA ARG A 24 -10.50 2.38 -13.94
C ARG A 24 -11.62 2.03 -14.92
N THR A 25 -12.70 1.39 -14.47
CA THR A 25 -13.85 1.11 -15.34
C THR A 25 -14.77 2.33 -15.53
N GLN A 26 -14.65 3.35 -14.67
CA GLN A 26 -15.50 4.54 -14.67
C GLN A 26 -14.85 5.72 -15.39
N PHE A 27 -13.51 5.79 -15.37
CA PHE A 27 -12.73 6.86 -15.97
C PHE A 27 -11.74 6.27 -16.96
N ASP A 28 -11.63 6.85 -18.15
CA ASP A 28 -10.62 6.45 -19.13
C ASP A 28 -9.24 7.06 -18.83
N SER A 29 -8.24 6.71 -19.64
CA SER A 29 -6.86 7.18 -19.49
C SER A 29 -6.65 8.65 -19.81
N GLU A 30 -7.58 9.31 -20.49
CA GLU A 30 -7.53 10.75 -20.75
C GLU A 30 -8.09 11.53 -19.56
N GLN A 31 -9.18 11.04 -18.97
CA GLN A 31 -9.85 11.64 -17.81
C GLN A 31 -9.05 11.48 -16.51
N ALA A 32 -8.50 10.29 -16.27
CA ALA A 32 -7.76 9.98 -15.05
C ALA A 32 -6.49 9.16 -15.34
N PRO A 33 -5.47 9.75 -16.00
CA PRO A 33 -4.26 9.02 -16.42
C PRO A 33 -3.57 8.26 -15.28
N ALA A 34 -3.58 8.81 -14.06
CA ALA A 34 -2.95 8.21 -12.90
C ALA A 34 -3.59 6.88 -12.45
N LEU A 35 -4.87 6.63 -12.78
CA LEU A 35 -5.50 5.33 -12.53
C LEU A 35 -4.99 4.24 -13.48
N HIS A 36 -4.50 4.64 -14.66
CA HIS A 36 -4.19 3.73 -15.76
C HIS A 36 -2.72 3.36 -15.90
N ARG A 37 -1.86 3.89 -15.01
CA ARG A 37 -0.45 3.54 -14.90
C ARG A 37 -0.13 2.93 -13.53
N SER A 38 0.96 2.20 -13.46
CA SER A 38 1.56 1.68 -12.24
C SER A 38 2.02 2.84 -11.36
N SER A 39 2.01 2.66 -10.04
CA SER A 39 2.45 3.68 -9.07
C SER A 39 3.87 4.19 -9.31
N PHE A 40 4.74 3.33 -9.83
CA PHE A 40 6.12 3.66 -10.17
C PHE A 40 6.32 4.13 -11.61
N GLU A 41 5.31 4.11 -12.49
CA GLU A 41 5.49 4.55 -13.88
C GLU A 41 5.62 6.08 -13.98
N SER A 42 6.53 6.53 -14.84
CA SER A 42 6.80 7.96 -15.06
C SER A 42 5.63 8.69 -15.72
N ALA A 43 5.29 9.87 -15.22
CA ALA A 43 4.42 10.85 -15.87
C ALA A 43 5.13 12.19 -16.14
N GLY A 44 6.44 12.26 -15.87
CA GLY A 44 7.29 13.40 -16.21
C GLY A 44 7.43 14.46 -15.12
N SER A 45 6.80 14.29 -13.96
CA SER A 45 6.82 15.28 -12.87
C SER A 45 7.85 14.98 -11.77
N GLY A 46 8.40 13.77 -11.73
CA GLY A 46 9.28 13.30 -10.66
C GLY A 46 8.74 12.02 -10.03
N VAL A 47 9.60 11.17 -9.45
CA VAL A 47 9.18 9.84 -8.97
C VAL A 47 8.10 9.94 -7.88
N ILE A 48 8.27 10.86 -6.93
CA ILE A 48 7.38 11.02 -5.79
C ILE A 48 6.08 11.71 -6.20
N GLU A 49 6.16 12.76 -7.00
CA GLU A 49 5.00 13.46 -7.56
C GLU A 49 4.14 12.53 -8.41
N ASP A 50 4.79 11.71 -9.25
CA ASP A 50 4.13 10.71 -10.08
C ASP A 50 3.43 9.66 -9.20
N TRP A 51 4.06 9.20 -8.11
CA TRP A 51 3.41 8.26 -7.19
C TRP A 51 2.25 8.90 -6.45
N HIS A 52 2.42 10.09 -5.87
CA HIS A 52 1.38 10.84 -5.15
C HIS A 52 0.14 11.06 -6.03
N ALA A 53 0.33 11.35 -7.32
CA ALA A 53 -0.79 11.47 -8.25
C ALA A 53 -1.63 10.16 -8.34
N THR A 54 -1.01 8.98 -8.24
CA THR A 54 -1.73 7.69 -8.18
C THR A 54 -2.45 7.46 -6.86
N VAL A 55 -1.98 8.09 -5.77
CA VAL A 55 -2.63 8.05 -4.46
C VAL A 55 -3.84 8.98 -4.42
N VAL A 56 -3.67 10.23 -4.86
CA VAL A 56 -4.69 11.29 -4.78
C VAL A 56 -5.98 10.87 -5.49
N VAL A 57 -5.87 10.25 -6.67
CA VAL A 57 -7.05 9.78 -7.43
C VAL A 57 -7.82 8.63 -6.75
N LEU A 58 -7.26 8.01 -5.71
CA LEU A 58 -7.90 6.94 -4.92
C LEU A 58 -8.37 7.41 -3.55
N SER A 59 -7.96 8.59 -3.08
CA SER A 59 -8.18 9.06 -1.72
C SER A 59 -9.65 9.02 -1.29
N GLU A 60 -10.58 9.50 -2.13
CA GLU A 60 -12.01 9.51 -1.79
C GLU A 60 -12.59 8.10 -1.67
N ALA A 61 -12.20 7.19 -2.58
CA ALA A 61 -12.67 5.82 -2.54
C ALA A 61 -12.11 5.05 -1.33
N ILE A 62 -10.84 5.28 -0.98
CA ILE A 62 -10.22 4.73 0.22
C ILE A 62 -10.95 5.25 1.48
N GLN A 63 -11.20 6.55 1.57
CA GLN A 63 -11.92 7.15 2.70
C GLN A 63 -13.36 6.61 2.82
N ALA A 64 -14.03 6.35 1.69
CA ALA A 64 -15.35 5.73 1.68
C ALA A 64 -15.32 4.31 2.27
N VAL A 65 -14.30 3.51 1.93
CA VAL A 65 -14.11 2.16 2.50
C VAL A 65 -13.87 2.22 4.01
N VAL A 66 -12.98 3.11 4.47
CA VAL A 66 -12.68 3.31 5.89
C VAL A 66 -13.95 3.74 6.65
N SER A 67 -14.64 4.78 6.18
CA SER A 67 -15.88 5.28 6.77
C SER A 67 -16.99 4.21 6.83
N ARG A 68 -17.05 3.35 5.81
CA ARG A 68 -18.01 2.24 5.75
C ARG A 68 -17.71 1.17 6.82
N ALA A 69 -16.44 0.90 7.11
CA ALA A 69 -16.03 -0.03 8.16
C ALA A 69 -16.30 0.54 9.56
N VAL A 70 -15.93 1.81 9.79
CA VAL A 70 -16.23 2.55 11.03
C VAL A 70 -17.74 2.56 11.31
N SER A 71 -18.57 2.93 10.34
CA SER A 71 -20.03 2.99 10.52
C SER A 71 -20.68 1.62 10.80
N LYS A 72 -20.01 0.51 10.49
CA LYS A 72 -20.48 -0.84 10.80
C LYS A 72 -19.85 -1.44 12.05
N ARG A 73 -18.94 -0.70 12.71
CA ARG A 73 -18.17 -1.21 13.84
C ARG A 73 -17.51 -2.55 13.49
N SER A 74 -16.91 -2.63 12.29
CA SER A 74 -16.24 -3.83 11.81
C SER A 74 -14.76 -3.55 11.57
N ASP A 75 -13.91 -4.50 11.93
CA ASP A 75 -12.47 -4.43 11.66
C ASP A 75 -12.17 -4.36 10.17
N LEU A 76 -11.05 -3.73 9.82
CA LEU A 76 -10.61 -3.54 8.44
C LEU A 76 -9.10 -3.67 8.33
N LEU A 77 -8.63 -4.59 7.48
CA LEU A 77 -7.27 -4.57 6.96
C LEU A 77 -7.25 -3.83 5.61
N LEU A 78 -6.67 -2.63 5.57
CA LEU A 78 -6.47 -1.88 4.34
C LEU A 78 -5.01 -2.04 3.88
N GLU A 79 -4.79 -2.42 2.62
CA GLU A 79 -3.45 -2.73 2.10
C GLU A 79 -3.18 -2.17 0.70
N GLY A 80 -1.90 -1.92 0.41
CA GLY A 80 -1.37 -1.66 -0.91
C GLY A 80 -0.57 -0.36 -1.02
N VAL A 81 -0.03 -0.12 -2.21
CA VAL A 81 0.96 0.95 -2.48
C VAL A 81 0.37 2.35 -2.57
N HIS A 82 -0.97 2.48 -2.64
CA HIS A 82 -1.64 3.77 -2.75
C HIS A 82 -2.02 4.35 -1.38
N LEU A 83 -1.17 4.12 -0.39
CA LEU A 83 -1.26 4.66 0.95
C LEU A 83 0.06 5.34 1.24
N ILE A 84 -0.01 6.64 1.50
CA ILE A 84 1.15 7.37 2.03
C ILE A 84 1.07 7.21 3.55
N PRO A 85 2.11 6.70 4.22
CA PRO A 85 2.14 6.66 5.68
C PRO A 85 1.84 8.05 6.26
N GLY A 86 0.94 8.08 7.23
CA GLY A 86 0.42 9.32 7.79
C GLY A 86 -0.51 9.03 8.97
N SER A 87 -0.72 10.03 9.82
CA SER A 87 -1.52 9.86 11.03
C SER A 87 -3.03 9.94 10.75
N GLY A 88 -3.48 10.67 9.73
CA GLY A 88 -4.89 11.05 9.55
C GLY A 88 -5.90 9.90 9.52
N ILE A 89 -5.64 8.83 8.73
CA ILE A 89 -6.54 7.65 8.70
C ILE A 89 -6.54 6.92 10.06
N LEU A 90 -5.40 6.83 10.72
CA LEU A 90 -5.25 6.14 12.01
C LEU A 90 -5.91 6.93 13.14
N GLU A 91 -5.70 8.25 13.18
CA GLU A 91 -6.32 9.16 14.13
C GLU A 91 -7.84 9.17 13.99
N GLY A 92 -8.36 9.33 12.76
CA GLY A 92 -9.81 9.29 12.53
C GLY A 92 -10.45 7.95 12.95
N TRP A 93 -9.73 6.84 12.80
CA TRP A 93 -10.20 5.54 13.31
C TRP A 93 -10.21 5.49 14.85
N ARG A 94 -9.15 6.01 15.50
CA ARG A 94 -9.04 6.08 16.97
C ARG A 94 -10.09 7.01 17.58
N GLU A 95 -10.34 8.16 16.97
CA GLU A 95 -11.41 9.09 17.36
C GLU A 95 -12.80 8.46 17.28
N SER A 96 -12.98 7.50 16.38
CA SER A 96 -14.21 6.71 16.27
C SER A 96 -14.33 5.61 17.34
N GLY A 97 -13.36 5.52 18.26
CA GLY A 97 -13.30 4.56 19.37
C GLY A 97 -12.65 3.22 19.02
N GLY A 98 -11.99 3.11 17.86
CA GLY A 98 -11.27 1.91 17.45
C GLY A 98 -9.79 1.92 17.83
N VAL A 99 -9.12 0.78 17.63
CA VAL A 99 -7.65 0.68 17.69
C VAL A 99 -7.12 0.62 16.26
N ALA A 100 -6.04 1.34 15.98
CA ALA A 100 -5.41 1.39 14.66
C ALA A 100 -3.89 1.38 14.78
N SER A 101 -3.23 0.68 13.85
CA SER A 101 -1.78 0.66 13.70
C SER A 101 -1.44 0.73 12.20
N GLY A 102 -0.42 1.52 11.87
CA GLY A 102 0.13 1.61 10.53
C GLY A 102 1.36 0.71 10.42
N VAL A 103 1.49 -0.03 9.32
CA VAL A 103 2.61 -0.96 9.11
C VAL A 103 3.16 -0.78 7.70
N LEU A 104 4.46 -0.53 7.60
CA LEU A 104 5.21 -0.51 6.36
C LEU A 104 6.11 -1.75 6.28
N LEU A 105 5.96 -2.50 5.20
CA LEU A 105 6.88 -3.59 4.86
C LEU A 105 8.01 -3.04 3.99
N HIS A 106 9.24 -3.28 4.41
CA HIS A 106 10.46 -2.77 3.78
C HIS A 106 11.37 -3.89 3.31
N VAL A 107 12.07 -3.69 2.20
CA VAL A 107 13.17 -4.55 1.72
C VAL A 107 14.38 -3.66 1.42
N GLY A 108 15.38 -3.72 2.31
CA GLY A 108 16.58 -2.87 2.23
C GLY A 108 17.50 -3.28 1.09
N ASP A 109 17.84 -4.56 1.02
CA ASP A 109 18.76 -5.09 0.01
C ASP A 109 18.13 -5.13 -1.39
N GLU A 110 18.81 -4.54 -2.37
CA GLU A 110 18.33 -4.51 -3.77
C GLU A 110 18.27 -5.90 -4.37
N GLY A 111 19.26 -6.77 -4.10
CA GLY A 111 19.30 -8.13 -4.62
C GLY A 111 18.09 -8.96 -4.18
N THR A 112 17.74 -8.83 -2.90
CA THR A 112 16.57 -9.45 -2.28
C THR A 112 15.28 -8.88 -2.84
N HIS A 113 15.19 -7.56 -2.99
CA HIS A 113 14.02 -6.91 -3.62
C HIS A 113 13.81 -7.43 -5.06
N ARG A 114 14.89 -7.53 -5.85
CA ARG A 114 14.86 -8.14 -7.19
C ARG A 114 14.39 -9.59 -7.15
N GLN A 115 14.85 -10.36 -6.17
CA GLN A 115 14.43 -11.75 -5.99
C GLN A 115 12.93 -11.84 -5.68
N PHE A 116 12.40 -10.97 -4.81
CA PHE A 116 10.98 -10.90 -4.49
C PHE A 116 10.12 -10.58 -5.72
N ILE A 117 10.55 -9.61 -6.53
CA ILE A 117 9.89 -9.29 -7.81
C ILE A 117 9.90 -10.52 -8.73
N ARG A 118 11.05 -11.22 -8.86
CA ARG A 118 11.15 -12.45 -9.67
C ARG A 118 10.23 -13.57 -9.18
N MET A 119 10.10 -13.74 -7.86
CA MET A 119 9.19 -14.74 -7.29
C MET A 119 7.73 -14.40 -7.56
N ARG A 120 7.36 -13.13 -7.39
CA ARG A 120 6.00 -12.63 -7.59
C ARG A 120 5.57 -12.74 -9.06
N GLU A 121 6.45 -12.36 -9.98
CA GLU A 121 6.17 -12.31 -11.43
C GLU A 121 6.65 -13.56 -12.17
N LYS A 122 6.85 -14.69 -11.46
CA LYS A 122 7.43 -15.94 -12.02
C LYS A 122 6.71 -16.45 -13.27
N HIS A 123 5.42 -16.16 -13.41
CA HIS A 123 4.58 -16.60 -14.54
C HIS A 123 4.16 -15.46 -15.47
N ASN A 124 4.79 -14.29 -15.35
CA ASN A 124 4.44 -13.08 -16.09
C ASN A 124 5.71 -12.37 -16.59
N ASP A 125 6.33 -12.90 -17.65
CA ASP A 125 7.61 -12.38 -18.15
C ASP A 125 7.54 -10.89 -18.54
N ARG A 126 6.40 -10.44 -19.09
CA ARG A 126 6.19 -9.02 -19.42
C ARG A 126 6.13 -8.16 -18.15
N GLY A 127 5.40 -8.61 -17.14
CA GLY A 127 5.37 -7.95 -15.83
C GLY A 127 6.75 -7.92 -15.20
N LEU A 128 7.47 -9.03 -15.21
CA LEU A 128 8.81 -9.13 -14.64
C LEU A 128 9.78 -8.11 -15.24
N GLY A 129 9.82 -7.98 -16.56
CA GLY A 129 10.65 -6.98 -17.23
C GLY A 129 10.26 -5.55 -16.86
N HIS A 130 8.95 -5.28 -16.79
CA HIS A 130 8.40 -3.97 -16.41
C HIS A 130 8.79 -3.55 -15.00
N TYR A 131 8.64 -4.43 -14.02
CA TYR A 131 9.00 -4.14 -12.62
C TYR A 131 10.52 -4.00 -12.45
N LEU A 132 11.32 -4.92 -13.00
CA LEU A 132 12.78 -4.86 -12.87
C LEU A 132 13.38 -3.64 -13.57
N GLY A 133 12.80 -3.21 -14.70
CA GLY A 133 13.22 -2.01 -15.41
C GLY A 133 12.91 -0.70 -14.68
N ASN A 134 11.99 -0.73 -13.70
CA ASN A 134 11.62 0.42 -12.88
C ASN A 134 12.02 0.27 -11.41
N LEU A 135 12.96 -0.63 -11.10
CA LEU A 135 13.36 -0.93 -9.73
C LEU A 135 13.82 0.32 -8.96
N ASP A 136 14.60 1.19 -9.60
CA ASP A 136 15.09 2.43 -8.98
C ASP A 136 13.93 3.33 -8.54
N ARG A 137 12.88 3.43 -9.36
CA ARG A 137 11.67 4.21 -9.04
C ARG A 137 10.87 3.56 -7.92
N ILE A 138 10.76 2.22 -7.92
CA ILE A 138 10.11 1.47 -6.84
C ILE A 138 10.85 1.69 -5.52
N ARG A 139 12.19 1.68 -5.53
CA ARG A 139 13.01 1.91 -4.34
C ARG A 139 12.93 3.34 -3.84
N ALA A 140 12.93 4.33 -4.73
CA ALA A 140 12.72 5.73 -4.36
C ALA A 140 11.34 5.96 -3.70
N ILE A 141 10.27 5.31 -4.19
CA ILE A 141 8.96 5.33 -3.53
C ILE A 141 9.05 4.69 -2.14
N GLN A 142 9.76 3.56 -2.00
CA GLN A 142 9.96 2.92 -0.70
C GLN A 142 10.75 3.80 0.28
N GLU A 143 11.72 4.57 -0.18
CA GLU A 143 12.48 5.53 0.63
C GLU A 143 11.57 6.65 1.15
N GLU A 144 10.75 7.25 0.29
CA GLU A 144 9.73 8.23 0.73
C GLU A 144 8.75 7.61 1.72
N MET A 145 8.28 6.38 1.50
CA MET A 145 7.41 5.68 2.45
C MET A 145 8.09 5.49 3.81
N LEU A 146 9.39 5.20 3.86
CA LEU A 146 10.13 5.05 5.11
C LEU A 146 10.20 6.37 5.88
N GLU A 147 10.52 7.47 5.20
CA GLU A 147 10.54 8.81 5.81
C GLU A 147 9.17 9.16 6.39
N LYS A 148 8.10 8.94 5.62
CA LYS A 148 6.73 9.19 6.09
C LYS A 148 6.30 8.26 7.21
N ALA A 149 6.75 7.00 7.21
CA ALA A 149 6.45 6.04 8.26
C ALA A 149 7.10 6.47 9.58
N ASP A 150 8.34 6.94 9.55
CA ASP A 150 9.04 7.50 10.72
C ASP A 150 8.33 8.74 11.27
N GLU A 151 7.99 9.70 10.39
CA GLU A 151 7.27 10.93 10.76
C GLU A 151 5.90 10.66 11.41
N SER A 152 5.24 9.56 11.02
CA SER A 152 3.87 9.24 11.45
C SER A 152 3.78 8.10 12.46
N GLY A 153 4.92 7.54 12.90
CA GLY A 153 4.98 6.45 13.88
C GLY A 153 4.40 5.13 13.38
N TRP A 154 4.48 4.84 12.07
CA TRP A 154 4.14 3.53 11.53
C TRP A 154 5.23 2.50 11.89
N LEU A 155 4.83 1.26 12.14
CA LEU A 155 5.75 0.16 12.36
C LEU A 155 6.44 -0.21 11.05
N VAL A 156 7.77 -0.17 11.02
CA VAL A 156 8.56 -0.58 9.86
C VAL A 156 9.09 -1.98 10.10
N LEU A 157 8.70 -2.92 9.24
CA LEU A 157 9.10 -4.33 9.33
C LEU A 157 9.88 -4.74 8.09
N ASP A 158 11.02 -5.40 8.27
CA ASP A 158 11.78 -5.95 7.16
C ASP A 158 11.08 -7.22 6.63
N ALA A 159 10.63 -7.19 5.38
CA ALA A 159 9.94 -8.29 4.73
C ALA A 159 10.90 -9.41 4.29
N SER A 160 12.22 -9.17 4.32
CA SER A 160 13.24 -10.17 4.00
C SER A 160 13.56 -11.11 5.15
N ILE A 161 13.27 -10.71 6.39
CA ILE A 161 13.64 -11.46 7.59
C ILE A 161 12.47 -11.55 8.57
N GLY A 162 12.17 -12.79 9.01
CA GLY A 162 11.22 -13.04 10.09
C GLY A 162 9.77 -13.28 9.67
N ASP A 163 8.87 -13.20 10.65
CA ASP A 163 7.42 -13.34 10.47
C ASP A 163 6.72 -11.99 10.73
N PRO A 164 6.54 -11.15 9.69
CA PRO A 164 5.90 -9.84 9.85
C PRO A 164 4.49 -9.95 10.43
N VAL A 165 3.77 -11.05 10.17
CA VAL A 165 2.39 -11.21 10.67
C VAL A 165 2.36 -11.37 12.19
N GLY A 166 3.27 -12.16 12.76
CA GLY A 166 3.41 -12.28 14.22
C GLY A 166 3.74 -10.94 14.87
N GLN A 167 4.74 -10.23 14.33
CA GLN A 167 5.14 -8.91 14.85
C GLN A 167 4.02 -7.87 14.81
N ILE A 168 3.15 -7.91 13.78
CA ILE A 168 1.97 -7.05 13.73
C ILE A 168 0.99 -7.43 14.84
N GLY A 169 0.77 -8.73 15.09
CA GLY A 169 -0.10 -9.21 16.18
C GLY A 169 0.34 -8.68 17.55
N ASP A 170 1.63 -8.81 17.85
CA ASP A 170 2.22 -8.35 19.11
C ASP A 170 2.07 -6.83 19.33
N SER A 171 1.85 -6.05 18.26
CA SER A 171 1.68 -4.60 18.35
C SER A 171 0.28 -4.15 18.81
N PHE A 172 -0.70 -5.05 18.84
CA PHE A 172 -2.06 -4.77 19.29
C PHE A 172 -2.35 -5.27 20.71
N GLU A 173 -1.41 -5.98 21.35
CA GLU A 173 -1.47 -6.44 22.74
C GLU A 173 -0.92 -5.39 23.73
#